data_AF-A0A8T6QH65-F1
#
_entry.id   AF-A0A8T6QH65-F1
#
_cell.length_a   1.000
_cell.length_b   1.000
_cell.length_c   1.000
_cell.angle_alpha   90.00
_cell.angle_beta   90.00
_cell.angle_gamma   90.00
#
_symmetry.space_group_name_H-M   'P 1'
#
loop_
_entity.id
_entity.type
_entity.pdbx_description
1 polymer ?
#
loop_
_entity_poly.entity_id
_entity_poly.type
_entity_poly.pdbx_seq_one_letter_code
_entity_poly.pdbx_strand_id
1 'polypeptide(L)' 'VVARLADDVAVMSDGKIVEQGDVETLFNAPKHTVTRSLVSAHLALYGMELAS' A
#
# COMPACT_ATOMS: atom_id res chain seq x y z
N VAL A 1 -1.72 -7.99 -4.56
CA VAL A 1 -1.17 -8.12 -5.93
C VAL A 1 0.13 -7.34 -6.07
N VAL A 2 0.15 -6.01 -5.89
CA VAL A 2 1.39 -5.19 -6.02
C VAL A 2 2.53 -5.68 -5.11
N ALA A 3 2.23 -6.00 -3.84
CA ALA A 3 3.20 -6.50 -2.87
C ALA A 3 3.93 -7.80 -3.23
N ARG A 4 3.48 -8.54 -4.26
CA ARG A 4 4.06 -9.82 -4.68
C ARG A 4 4.80 -9.74 -6.02
N LEU A 5 4.81 -8.57 -6.66
CA LEU A 5 5.26 -8.41 -8.05
C LEU A 5 6.29 -7.30 -8.24
N ALA A 6 6.41 -6.37 -7.30
CA ALA A 6 7.27 -5.20 -7.42
C ALA A 6 8.19 -5.07 -6.21
N ASP A 7 9.46 -4.72 -6.47
CA ASP A 7 10.44 -4.40 -5.44
C ASP A 7 10.28 -2.94 -4.96
N ASP A 8 10.08 -2.01 -5.91
CA ASP A 8 9.87 -0.58 -5.66
C ASP A 8 8.48 -0.12 -6.10
N VAL A 9 7.86 0.75 -5.29
CA VAL A 9 6.50 1.26 -5.53
C VAL A 9 6.46 2.78 -5.33
N ALA A 10 5.71 3.46 -6.20
CA ALA A 10 5.33 4.86 -6.03
C ALA A 10 3.82 4.98 -5.85
N VAL A 11 3.40 5.77 -4.86
CA VAL A 11 1.99 6.13 -4.61
C VAL A 11 1.74 7.53 -5.13
N MET A 12 0.66 7.68 -5.89
CA MET A 12 0.26 8.95 -6.48
C MET A 12 -1.11 9.41 -5.98
N SER A 13 -1.26 10.73 -5.83
CA SER A 13 -2.53 11.43 -5.62
C SER A 13 -2.56 12.66 -6.51
N ASP A 14 -3.66 12.90 -7.21
CA ASP A 14 -3.86 14.10 -8.03
C ASP A 14 -2.72 14.35 -9.04
N GLY A 15 -2.23 13.26 -9.65
CA GLY A 15 -1.15 13.31 -10.63
C GLY A 15 0.24 13.55 -10.05
N LYS A 16 0.42 13.54 -8.72
CA LYS A 16 1.70 13.75 -8.04
C LYS A 16 2.12 12.51 -7.26
N ILE A 17 3.41 12.16 -7.32
CA ILE A 17 3.97 11.16 -6.41
C ILE A 17 3.99 11.75 -5.01
N VAL A 18 3.31 11.09 -4.08
CA VAL A 18 3.20 11.50 -2.68
C VAL A 18 4.06 10.63 -1.75
N GLU A 19 4.42 9.42 -2.19
CA GLU A 19 5.34 8.55 -1.47
C GLU A 19 5.97 7.53 -2.44
N GLN A 20 7.23 7.15 -2.20
CA GLN A 20 7.94 6.15 -2.99
C GLN A 20 8.95 5.43 -2.11
N GLY A 21 9.12 4.12 -2.34
CA GLY A 21 10.10 3.30 -1.65
C GLY A 21 9.90 1.82 -1.95
N ASP A 22 10.67 0.99 -1.26
CA ASP A 22 10.52 -0.45 -1.36
C ASP A 22 9.14 -0.89 -0.84
N VAL A 23 8.66 -2.00 -1.39
CA VAL A 23 7.33 -2.49 -1.11
C VAL A 23 7.16 -2.89 0.36
N GLU A 24 8.21 -3.39 1.01
CA GLU A 24 8.15 -3.81 2.42
C GLU A 24 7.94 -2.60 3.33
N THR A 25 8.69 -1.52 3.12
CA THR A 25 8.58 -0.26 3.86
C THR A 25 7.22 0.39 3.64
N LEU A 26 6.72 0.45 2.40
CA LEU A 26 5.44 1.09 2.11
C LEU A 26 4.24 0.35 2.72
N PHE A 27 4.31 -0.97 2.83
CA PHE A 27 3.25 -1.77 3.46
C PHE A 27 3.35 -1.81 4.99
N ASN A 28 4.56 -1.80 5.57
CA ASN A 28 4.75 -1.90 7.02
C ASN A 28 4.84 -0.55 7.73
N ALA A 29 5.39 0.48 7.08
CA ALA A 29 5.63 1.80 7.66
C ALA A 29 5.27 2.97 6.72
N PRO A 30 4.02 3.02 6.17
CA PRO A 30 3.58 4.11 5.30
C PRO A 30 3.55 5.47 6.01
N LYS A 31 4.23 6.47 5.42
CA LYS A 31 4.39 7.82 5.98
C LYS A 31 3.32 8.80 5.51
N HIS A 32 2.83 8.66 4.28
CA HIS A 32 1.80 9.55 3.75
C HIS A 32 0.39 9.05 4.09
N THR A 33 -0.54 9.97 4.33
CA THR A 33 -1.91 9.63 4.73
C THR A 33 -2.65 8.84 3.65
N VAL A 34 -2.47 9.19 2.38
CA VAL A 34 -3.06 8.43 1.25
C VAL A 34 -2.53 7.00 1.22
N THR A 35 -1.23 6.80 1.38
CA THR A 35 -0.60 5.47 1.42
C THR A 35 -1.17 4.64 2.57
N ARG A 36 -1.29 5.21 3.78
CA ARG A 36 -1.94 4.54 4.92
C ARG A 36 -3.35 4.08 4.59
N SER A 37 -4.17 4.94 4.01
CA SER A 37 -5.55 4.58 3.65
C SER A 37 -5.61 3.44 2.63
N LEU A 38 -4.74 3.44 1.63
CA LEU A 38 -4.66 2.37 0.63
C LEU A 38 -4.21 1.04 1.24
N VAL A 39 -3.18 1.05 2.10
CA VAL A 39 -2.69 -0.14 2.81
C VAL A 39 -3.78 -0.68 3.75
N SER A 40 -4.46 0.18 4.51
CA SER A 40 -5.57 -0.24 5.36
C SER A 40 -6.72 -0.86 4.58
N ALA A 41 -7.09 -0.27 3.44
CA ALA A 41 -8.11 -0.82 2.55
C ALA A 41 -7.70 -2.20 2.01
N HIS A 42 -6.42 -2.37 1.65
CA HIS A 42 -5.88 -3.66 1.22
C HIS A 42 -5.97 -4.73 2.32
N LEU A 43 -5.56 -4.41 3.55
CA LEU A 43 -5.58 -5.34 4.68
C LEU A 43 -7.02 -5.71 5.09
N ALA A 44 -7.95 -4.78 5.01
CA ALA A 44 -9.38 -5.05 5.26
C ALA A 44 -9.95 -6.09 4.27
N LEU A 45 -9.47 -6.13 3.02
CA LEU A 45 -9.90 -7.13 2.05
C LEU A 45 -9.39 -8.54 2.38
N TYR A 46 -8.13 -8.70 2.82
CA TYR A 46 -7.60 -10.02 3.25
C TYR A 46 -8.19 -10.49 4.58
N GLY A 47 -8.52 -9.57 5.48
CA GLY A 47 -9.22 -9.91 6.73
C GLY A 47 -10.60 -10.53 6.48
N MET A 48 -11.25 -10.20 5.36
CA MET A 48 -12.52 -10.82 4.97
C MET A 48 -12.35 -12.19 4.28
N GLU A 49 -11.23 -12.43 3.60
CA GLU A 49 -10.94 -13.68 2.87
C GLU A 49 -10.53 -14.84 3.79
N LEU A 50 -9.96 -14.54 4.97
CA LEU A 50 -9.61 -15.52 6.01
C LEU A 50 -10.78 -15.84 6.97
N ALA A 51 -11.85 -15.04 6.92
CA ALA A 51 -13.04 -15.22 7.76
C ALA A 51 -14.15 -16.04 7.06
N SER A 52 -13.87 -16.61 5.88
CA SER A 52 -14.76 -17.41 5.05
C SER A 52 -14.23 -18.82 4.80
#